data_AF-U5LNJ4-F1
#
_entry.id   AF-U5LNJ4-F1
#
_cell.length_a   1.000
_cell.length_b   1.000
_cell.length_c   1.000
_cell.angle_alpha   90.00
_cell.angle_beta   90.00
_cell.angle_gamma   90.00
#
_symmetry.space_group_name_H-M   'P 1'
#
loop_
_entity.id
_entity.type
_entity.pdbx_description
1 polymer ?
#
loop_
_entity_poly.entity_id
_entity_poly.type
_entity_poly.pdbx_seq_one_letter_code
_entity_poly.pdbx_strand_id
1 'polypeptide(L)'
;DYVPSTIMALEEVVKAAQGRVPVFLDGGVRRGTDVFKALALGASGIFIGRPVVFSLASEGETGVRKVLQMLREEFELTMALSGCRS
;
A
#
# COMPACT_ATOMS: atom_id res chain seq x y z
N ASP A 1 12.33 6.05 16.71
CA ASP A 1 11.74 4.76 17.15
C ASP A 1 10.87 4.84 18.39
N TYR A 2 9.90 5.76 18.43
CA TYR A 2 8.90 5.82 19.53
C TYR A 2 7.50 6.24 19.05
N VAL A 3 7.31 6.43 17.74
CA VAL A 3 6.01 6.77 17.17
C VAL A 3 5.32 5.47 16.69
N PRO A 4 3.97 5.41 16.71
CA PRO A 4 3.23 4.29 16.15
C PRO A 4 3.63 4.03 14.69
N SER A 5 3.50 2.78 14.23
CA SER A 5 3.64 2.47 12.81
C SER A 5 2.52 3.16 12.01
N THR A 6 2.79 3.54 10.76
CA THR A 6 1.82 4.31 9.96
C THR A 6 0.48 3.60 9.82
N ILE A 7 0.48 2.27 9.70
CA ILE A 7 -0.76 1.49 9.59
C ILE A 7 -1.61 1.55 10.87
N MET A 8 -0.98 1.66 12.05
CA MET A 8 -1.70 1.79 13.32
C MET A 8 -2.30 3.19 13.50
N ALA A 9 -1.68 4.22 12.91
CA ALA A 9 -2.18 5.60 12.95
C ALA A 9 -3.29 5.86 11.91
N LEU A 10 -3.44 5.01 10.88
CA LEU A 10 -4.30 5.27 9.73
C LEU A 10 -5.77 5.47 10.11
N GLU A 11 -6.34 4.58 10.91
CA GLU A 11 -7.77 4.62 11.23
C GLU A 11 -8.18 5.92 11.94
N GLU A 12 -7.34 6.44 12.84
CA GLU A 12 -7.61 7.69 13.55
C GLU A 12 -7.69 8.85 12.57
N VAL A 13 -6.75 8.91 11.61
CA VAL A 13 -6.71 9.95 10.58
C VAL A 13 -7.91 9.84 9.64
N VAL A 14 -8.27 8.63 9.20
CA VAL A 14 -9.45 8.39 8.36
C VAL A 14 -10.74 8.83 9.09
N LYS A 15 -10.88 8.48 10.37
CA LYS A 15 -12.02 8.87 11.21
C LYS A 15 -12.11 10.40 11.35
N ALA A 16 -10.98 11.09 11.51
CA ALA A 16 -10.94 12.55 11.60
C ALA A 16 -11.24 13.24 10.25
N ALA A 17 -10.81 12.65 9.13
CA ALA A 17 -11.06 13.18 7.79
C ALA A 17 -12.55 13.13 7.41
N GLN A 18 -13.29 12.12 7.86
CA GLN A 18 -14.73 11.94 7.61
C GLN A 18 -15.09 12.00 6.11
N GLY A 19 -14.21 11.46 5.26
CA GLY A 19 -14.40 11.45 3.80
C GLY A 19 -14.35 12.82 3.12
N ARG A 20 -14.04 13.91 3.84
CA ARG A 20 -13.93 15.26 3.28
C ARG A 20 -12.73 15.41 2.33
N VAL A 21 -11.69 14.62 2.56
CA VAL A 21 -10.48 14.53 1.74
C VAL A 21 -10.00 13.08 1.67
N PRO A 22 -9.39 12.64 0.56
CA PRO A 22 -8.80 11.31 0.48
C PRO A 22 -7.59 11.20 1.42
N VAL A 23 -7.47 10.05 2.08
CA VAL A 23 -6.36 9.74 2.99
C VAL A 23 -5.51 8.67 2.34
N PHE A 24 -4.22 8.95 2.15
CA PHE A 24 -3.26 8.00 1.58
C PHE A 24 -2.28 7.51 2.64
N LEU A 25 -1.64 6.35 2.40
CA LEU A 25 -0.65 5.76 3.31
C LEU A 25 0.66 5.36 2.59
N ASP A 26 1.80 5.59 3.24
CA ASP A 26 3.08 4.92 2.96
C ASP A 26 3.71 4.49 4.30
N GLY A 27 4.70 3.62 4.25
CA GLY A 27 5.44 3.14 5.40
C GLY A 27 5.26 1.64 5.54
N GLY A 28 6.19 0.88 4.96
CA GLY A 28 6.28 -0.56 5.19
C GLY A 28 5.43 -1.45 4.27
N VAL A 29 4.74 -0.90 3.26
CA VAL A 29 3.99 -1.71 2.26
C VAL A 29 4.95 -2.56 1.43
N ARG A 30 4.87 -3.90 1.53
CA ARG A 30 5.77 -4.81 0.80
C ARG A 30 5.05 -5.94 0.08
N ARG A 31 3.80 -6.23 0.44
CA ARG A 31 2.98 -7.29 -0.15
C ARG A 31 1.61 -6.78 -0.57
N GLY A 32 0.95 -7.50 -1.46
CA GLY A 32 -0.43 -7.20 -1.85
C GLY A 32 -1.42 -7.18 -0.67
N THR A 33 -1.19 -8.00 0.36
CA THR A 33 -1.98 -8.01 1.58
C THR A 33 -1.82 -6.75 2.44
N ASP A 34 -0.67 -6.06 2.35
CA ASP A 34 -0.46 -4.78 3.05
C ASP A 34 -1.28 -3.68 2.37
N VAL A 35 -1.29 -3.66 1.03
CA VAL A 35 -2.14 -2.76 0.23
C VAL A 35 -3.61 -2.99 0.60
N PHE A 36 -4.04 -4.26 0.60
CA PHE A 36 -5.42 -4.64 0.92
C PHE A 36 -5.83 -4.17 2.32
N LYS A 37 -4.99 -4.40 3.34
CA LYS A 37 -5.27 -3.96 4.71
C LYS A 37 -5.36 -2.44 4.81
N ALA A 38 -4.46 -1.69 4.16
CA ALA A 38 -4.51 -0.23 4.18
C ALA A 38 -5.82 0.30 3.57
N LEU A 39 -6.25 -0.25 2.43
CA LEU A 39 -7.52 0.11 1.80
C LEU A 39 -8.72 -0.28 2.69
N ALA A 40 -8.71 -1.48 3.28
CA ALA A 40 -9.76 -1.95 4.18
C ALA A 40 -9.90 -1.08 5.45
N LEU A 41 -8.80 -0.46 5.90
CA LEU A 41 -8.77 0.50 7.02
C LEU A 41 -9.13 1.93 6.59
N GLY A 42 -9.51 2.13 5.33
CA GLY A 42 -10.06 3.39 4.81
C GLY A 42 -9.06 4.30 4.11
N ALA A 43 -7.85 3.82 3.79
CA ALA A 43 -7.00 4.55 2.85
C ALA A 43 -7.63 4.59 1.45
N SER A 44 -7.52 5.71 0.76
CA SER A 44 -7.89 5.88 -0.65
C SER A 44 -6.85 5.31 -1.61
N GLY A 45 -5.64 5.03 -1.11
CA GLY A 45 -4.52 4.49 -1.88
C GLY A 45 -3.25 4.43 -1.05
N ILE A 46 -2.22 3.80 -1.59
CA ILE A 46 -0.91 3.71 -0.96
C ILE A 46 0.19 4.25 -1.86
N PHE A 47 1.33 4.62 -1.27
CA PHE A 47 2.58 4.88 -1.98
C PHE A 47 3.63 3.85 -1.60
N ILE A 48 4.66 3.71 -2.44
CA ILE A 48 5.81 2.85 -2.20
C ILE A 48 7.12 3.61 -2.42
N GLY A 49 7.94 3.69 -1.37
CA GLY A 49 9.28 4.30 -1.45
C GLY A 49 10.38 3.29 -1.79
N ARG A 50 11.00 2.71 -0.76
CA ARG A 50 12.20 1.84 -0.87
C ARG A 50 12.14 0.74 -1.94
N PRO A 51 11.02 -0.01 -2.13
CA PRO A 51 10.97 -1.03 -3.18
C PRO A 51 11.24 -0.49 -4.60
N VAL A 52 10.79 0.73 -4.91
CA VAL A 52 11.05 1.39 -6.20
C VAL A 52 12.53 1.74 -6.32
N VAL A 53 13.13 2.34 -5.29
CA VAL A 53 14.54 2.74 -5.31
C VAL A 53 15.47 1.52 -5.41
N PHE A 54 15.18 0.44 -4.69
CA PHE A 54 16.01 -0.77 -4.70
C PHE A 54 15.92 -1.51 -6.03
N SER A 55 14.72 -1.62 -6.60
CA SER A 55 14.54 -2.25 -7.91
C SER A 55 15.16 -1.42 -9.04
N LEU A 56 15.09 -0.08 -8.94
CA LEU A 56 15.80 0.82 -9.84
C LEU A 56 17.31 0.61 -9.80
N ALA A 57 17.88 0.48 -8.60
CA ALA A 57 19.31 0.21 -8.45
C ALA A 57 19.71 -1.19 -8.96
N SER A 58 18.81 -2.17 -8.86
CA SER A 58 19.07 -3.55 -9.27
C SER A 58 19.00 -3.76 -10.79
N GLU A 59 17.92 -3.28 -11.43
CA GLU A 59 17.60 -3.59 -12.83
C GLU A 59 17.00 -2.39 -13.59
N GLY A 60 17.26 -1.16 -13.13
CA GLY A 60 16.79 0.06 -13.78
C GLY A 60 15.27 0.14 -13.91
N GLU A 61 14.79 0.68 -15.03
CA GLU A 61 13.35 0.78 -15.33
C GLU A 61 12.65 -0.60 -15.29
N THR A 62 13.30 -1.63 -15.84
CA THR A 62 12.75 -3.00 -15.88
C THR A 62 12.49 -3.53 -14.47
N GLY A 63 13.42 -3.30 -13.54
CA GLY A 63 13.26 -3.65 -12.13
C GLY A 63 12.05 -2.96 -11.49
N VAL A 64 11.91 -1.65 -11.71
CA VAL A 64 10.78 -0.87 -11.19
C VAL A 64 9.46 -1.38 -11.75
N ARG A 65 9.39 -1.65 -13.05
CA ARG A 65 8.20 -2.21 -13.69
C ARG A 65 7.82 -3.55 -13.09
N LYS A 66 8.80 -4.43 -12.87
CA LYS A 66 8.60 -5.76 -12.28
C LYS A 66 8.08 -5.69 -10.84
N VAL A 67 8.64 -4.83 -9.99
CA VAL A 67 8.17 -4.73 -8.59
C VAL A 67 6.74 -4.17 -8.50
N LEU A 68 6.40 -3.20 -9.37
CA LEU A 68 5.03 -2.67 -9.45
C LEU A 68 4.04 -3.73 -9.94
N GLN A 69 4.42 -4.50 -10.95
CA GLN A 69 3.61 -5.61 -11.46
C GLN A 69 3.38 -6.68 -10.40
N MET A 70 4.44 -7.13 -9.72
CA MET A 70 4.34 -8.13 -8.65
C MET A 70 3.41 -7.67 -7.52
N LEU A 71 3.54 -6.42 -7.06
CA LEU A 71 2.69 -5.88 -6.00
C LEU A 71 1.21 -5.83 -6.43
N ARG A 72 0.95 -5.46 -7.69
CA ARG A 72 -0.40 -5.45 -8.26
C ARG A 72 -0.99 -6.86 -8.34
N GLU A 73 -0.25 -7.83 -8.86
CA GLU A 73 -0.70 -9.22 -8.98
C GLU A 73 -1.00 -9.83 -7.60
N GLU A 74 -0.14 -9.61 -6.60
CA GLU A 74 -0.41 -10.04 -5.23
C GLU A 74 -1.66 -9.39 -4.63
N PHE A 75 -1.88 -8.10 -4.91
CA PHE A 75 -3.05 -7.38 -4.43
C PHE A 75 -4.34 -7.91 -5.08
N GLU A 76 -4.36 -8.09 -6.40
CA GLU A 76 -5.48 -8.68 -7.13
C GLU A 76 -5.79 -10.10 -6.65
N LEU A 77 -4.76 -10.93 -6.42
CA LEU A 77 -4.92 -12.25 -5.82
C LEU A 77 -5.54 -12.18 -4.41
N THR A 78 -5.08 -11.24 -3.59
CA THR A 78 -5.62 -11.03 -2.23
C THR A 78 -7.09 -10.64 -2.27
N MET A 79 -7.46 -9.73 -3.18
CA MET A 79 -8.86 -9.33 -3.38
C MET A 79 -9.72 -10.52 -3.78
N ALA A 80 -9.27 -11.32 -4.76
CA ALA A 80 -9.99 -12.51 -5.23
C ALA A 80 -10.20 -13.53 -4.11
N LEU A 81 -9.16 -13.82 -3.32
CA LEU A 81 -9.23 -14.73 -2.17
C LEU A 81 -10.10 -14.19 -1.02
N SER A 82 -10.23 -12.87 -0.90
CA SER A 82 -11.07 -12.20 0.11
C SER A 82 -12.51 -11.96 -0.35
N GLY A 83 -12.86 -12.34 -1.59
CA GLY A 83 -14.20 -12.11 -2.15
C GLY A 83 -14.48 -10.65 -2.53
N CYS A 84 -13.46 -9.82 -2.67
CA CYS A 84 -13.59 -8.41 -3.06
C CYS A 84 -13.43 -8.26 -4.57
N ARG A 85 -14.47 -7.77 -5.25
CA ARG A 85 -14.45 -7.57 -6.72
C ARG A 85 -13.79 -6.25 -7.15
N SER A 86 -13.88 -5.22 -6.32
CA SER A 86 -13.47 -3.84 -6.61
C SER A 86 -12.96 -3.16 -5.35
#